data_AF-H1W3M3-F1
#
_entry.id   AF-H1W3M3-F1
#
_cell.length_a   1.000
_cell.length_b   1.000
_cell.length_c   1.000
_cell.angle_alpha   90.00
_cell.angle_beta   90.00
_cell.angle_gamma   90.00
#
_symmetry.space_group_name_H-M   'P 1'
#
loop_
_entity.id
_entity.type
_entity.pdbx_description
1 polymer ?
#
loop_
_entity_poly.entity_id
_entity_poly.type
_entity_poly.pdbx_seq_one_letter_code
_entity_poly.pdbx_strand_id
1 'polypeptide(L)'
;MTTLPLNVKVAIRDHWTKEDSYLQQSLRTLQDVLGLEIDTAPDWHLLLTELEPTYTDKADAVAAVAATVEAWCRAATEILDDSKNEDWTETLLEKLKITWSRLRIFVDISREDDASTAWSEDRGGFVIYIPRRQRIMPVNLQPLFQAELKDCFADQKQLPPYSASPHAEDWAEVDMDARIGRLSVSAPAAHRRGPSVSSTATQPPADFMPRADALPRPDDLLLKPPYHLMIYSRGAHEIEIQCSHTATLKFLADYFKRWRRTNHQVASKVGHPKVFFTPFFLFSC
;
A
#
# COMPACT_ATOMS: atom_id res chain seq x y z
N MET A 1 20.74 -6.40 -17.13
CA MET A 1 20.38 -7.29 -16.01
C MET A 1 21.52 -7.25 -15.01
N THR A 2 21.38 -6.46 -13.95
CA THR A 2 22.38 -6.35 -12.88
C THR A 2 22.19 -7.54 -11.95
N THR A 3 23.10 -8.50 -12.00
CA THR A 3 23.07 -9.67 -11.13
C THR A 3 23.60 -9.28 -9.74
N LEU A 4 22.97 -9.78 -8.67
CA LEU A 4 23.47 -9.54 -7.32
C LEU A 4 24.89 -10.12 -7.14
N PRO A 5 25.79 -9.44 -6.41
CA PRO A 5 27.11 -9.96 -6.06
C PRO A 5 27.05 -11.32 -5.37
N LEU A 6 28.11 -12.12 -5.48
CA LEU A 6 28.13 -13.49 -4.94
C LEU A 6 27.97 -13.52 -3.42
N ASN A 7 28.67 -12.65 -2.69
CA ASN A 7 28.57 -12.54 -1.23
C ASN A 7 27.12 -12.23 -0.79
N VAL A 8 26.44 -11.33 -1.50
CA VAL A 8 25.02 -11.00 -1.24
C VAL A 8 24.12 -12.21 -1.46
N LYS A 9 24.32 -12.97 -2.55
CA LYS A 9 23.54 -14.19 -2.80
C LYS A 9 23.75 -15.24 -1.71
N VAL A 10 24.98 -15.38 -1.22
CA VAL A 10 25.30 -16.28 -0.09
C VAL A 10 24.61 -15.80 1.18
N ALA A 11 24.63 -14.50 1.48
CA ALA A 11 23.92 -13.93 2.63
C ALA A 11 22.40 -14.15 2.55
N ILE A 12 21.79 -13.92 1.37
CA ILE A 12 20.35 -14.19 1.15
C ILE A 12 20.07 -15.67 1.36
N ARG A 13 20.93 -16.55 0.84
CA ARG A 13 20.80 -17.98 1.10
C ARG A 13 20.79 -18.24 2.60
N ASP A 14 21.83 -17.82 3.30
CA ASP A 14 22.09 -18.21 4.69
C ASP A 14 21.11 -17.61 5.69
N HIS A 15 20.65 -16.37 5.45
CA HIS A 15 19.77 -15.66 6.38
C HIS A 15 18.30 -15.65 5.97
N TRP A 16 17.98 -15.79 4.67
CA TRP A 16 16.61 -15.68 4.17
C TRP A 16 16.01 -16.99 3.70
N THR A 17 16.71 -17.78 2.88
CA THR A 17 16.10 -18.96 2.24
C THR A 17 16.44 -20.28 2.92
N LYS A 18 17.55 -20.36 3.63
CA LYS A 18 18.02 -21.60 4.25
C LYS A 18 17.02 -22.02 5.33
N GLU A 19 16.56 -23.26 5.24
CA GLU A 19 15.48 -23.79 6.08
C GLU A 19 15.76 -23.80 7.59
N ASP A 20 17.03 -23.83 7.97
CA ASP A 20 17.48 -23.78 9.37
C ASP A 20 17.83 -22.36 9.83
N SER A 21 17.64 -21.33 8.98
CA SER A 21 17.83 -19.94 9.37
C SER A 21 16.81 -19.50 10.41
N TYR A 22 17.19 -18.55 11.27
CA TYR A 22 16.31 -18.02 12.32
C TYR A 22 15.03 -17.39 11.77
N LEU A 23 15.11 -16.73 10.61
CA LEU A 23 13.95 -16.19 9.91
C LEU A 23 12.99 -17.31 9.48
N GLN A 24 13.48 -18.35 8.80
CA GLN A 24 12.63 -19.46 8.34
C GLN A 24 11.98 -20.22 9.50
N GLN A 25 12.70 -20.39 10.61
CA GLN A 25 12.13 -20.96 11.84
C GLN A 25 10.98 -20.07 12.38
N SER A 26 11.19 -18.75 12.46
CA SER A 26 10.17 -17.82 12.96
C SER A 26 8.96 -17.72 12.03
N LEU A 27 9.17 -17.77 10.71
CA LEU A 27 8.08 -17.84 9.73
C LEU A 27 7.27 -19.13 9.87
N ARG A 28 7.92 -20.27 10.07
CA ARG A 28 7.21 -21.55 10.32
C ARG A 28 6.37 -21.50 11.58
N THR A 29 6.93 -20.99 12.68
CA THR A 29 6.17 -20.84 13.93
C THR A 29 4.97 -19.91 13.73
N LEU A 30 5.13 -18.77 13.06
CA LEU A 30 4.02 -17.89 12.74
C LEU A 30 2.97 -18.56 11.85
N GLN A 31 3.40 -19.36 10.87
CA GLN A 31 2.50 -20.11 9.99
C GLN A 31 1.73 -21.19 10.76
N ASP A 32 2.38 -21.90 11.68
CA ASP A 32 1.75 -22.94 12.51
C ASP A 32 0.68 -22.35 13.44
N VAL A 33 0.94 -21.17 14.02
CA VAL A 33 0.00 -20.45 14.87
C VAL A 33 -1.18 -19.87 14.07
N LEU A 34 -0.90 -19.25 12.92
CA LEU A 34 -1.94 -18.61 12.11
C LEU A 34 -2.78 -19.63 11.30
N GLY A 35 -2.20 -20.78 10.96
CA GLY A 35 -2.83 -21.79 10.10
C GLY A 35 -2.98 -21.38 8.63
N LEU A 36 -2.28 -20.32 8.20
CA LEU A 36 -2.35 -19.76 6.85
C LEU A 36 -0.95 -19.65 6.24
N GLU A 37 -0.86 -19.69 4.91
CA GLU A 37 0.40 -19.46 4.20
C GLU A 37 0.92 -18.03 4.43
N ILE A 38 2.24 -17.90 4.55
CA ILE A 38 2.92 -16.61 4.70
C ILE A 38 3.78 -16.35 3.46
N ASP A 39 3.59 -15.19 2.85
CA ASP A 39 4.31 -14.77 1.63
C ASP A 39 5.18 -13.55 1.92
N THR A 40 6.50 -13.73 1.74
CA THR A 40 7.51 -12.68 1.94
C THR A 40 8.51 -12.69 0.79
N ALA A 41 8.48 -11.64 -0.03
CA ALA A 41 9.30 -11.55 -1.24
C ALA A 41 9.89 -10.14 -1.40
N PRO A 42 10.96 -9.80 -0.65
CA PRO A 42 11.60 -8.49 -0.73
C PRO A 42 12.30 -8.27 -2.08
N ASP A 43 12.24 -7.04 -2.59
CA ASP A 43 13.08 -6.62 -3.71
C ASP A 43 14.48 -6.29 -3.20
N TRP A 44 15.36 -7.30 -3.22
CA TRP A 44 16.74 -7.17 -2.76
C TRP A 44 17.54 -6.12 -3.50
N HIS A 45 17.28 -5.87 -4.79
CA HIS A 45 18.01 -4.86 -5.53
C HIS A 45 17.66 -3.46 -5.06
N LEU A 46 16.37 -3.20 -4.87
CA LEU A 46 15.88 -1.92 -4.35
C LEU A 46 16.36 -1.70 -2.92
N LEU A 47 16.17 -2.68 -2.03
CA LEU A 47 16.57 -2.57 -0.63
C LEU A 47 18.07 -2.30 -0.47
N LEU A 48 18.91 -3.08 -1.17
CA LEU A 48 20.37 -2.92 -1.04
C LEU A 48 20.90 -1.63 -1.67
N THR A 49 20.19 -1.06 -2.65
CA THR A 49 20.54 0.25 -3.22
C THR A 49 20.26 1.36 -2.22
N GLU A 50 19.12 1.28 -1.53
CA GLU A 50 18.71 2.30 -0.56
C GLU A 50 19.48 2.22 0.77
N LEU A 51 19.92 1.02 1.16
CA LEU A 51 20.67 0.75 2.40
C LEU A 51 22.20 0.91 2.25
N GLU A 52 22.70 1.07 1.03
CA GLU A 52 24.13 1.28 0.74
C GLU A 52 24.79 2.41 1.55
N PRO A 53 24.13 3.56 1.84
CA PRO A 53 24.73 4.62 2.66
C PRO A 53 25.02 4.21 4.11
N THR A 54 24.33 3.20 4.63
CA THR A 54 24.32 2.84 6.06
C THR A 54 25.11 1.57 6.35
N TYR A 55 25.17 0.67 5.36
CA TYR A 55 25.87 -0.62 5.46
C TYR A 55 27.07 -0.65 4.53
N THR A 56 28.26 -0.82 5.11
CA THR A 56 29.52 -0.93 4.36
C THR A 56 29.57 -2.23 3.55
N ASP A 57 29.03 -3.33 4.10
CA ASP A 57 28.84 -4.60 3.39
C ASP A 57 27.34 -4.84 3.12
N LYS A 58 27.02 -5.18 1.87
CA LYS A 58 25.67 -5.55 1.45
C LYS A 58 25.22 -6.89 2.07
N ALA A 59 26.16 -7.77 2.44
CA ALA A 59 25.84 -8.99 3.18
C ALA A 59 25.30 -8.67 4.59
N ASP A 60 25.91 -7.69 5.28
CA ASP A 60 25.43 -7.23 6.60
C ASP A 60 24.03 -6.62 6.50
N ALA A 61 23.74 -5.88 5.42
CA ALA A 61 22.41 -5.34 5.17
C ALA A 61 21.36 -6.46 5.02
N VAL A 62 21.68 -7.54 4.30
CA VAL A 62 20.80 -8.72 4.19
C VAL A 62 20.55 -9.36 5.55
N ALA A 63 21.59 -9.54 6.36
CA ALA A 63 21.45 -10.10 7.70
C ALA A 63 20.58 -9.23 8.60
N ALA A 64 20.73 -7.89 8.54
CA ALA A 64 19.92 -6.95 9.30
C ALA A 64 18.44 -6.96 8.86
N VAL A 65 18.18 -7.00 7.54
CA VAL A 65 16.82 -7.15 7.00
C VAL A 65 16.18 -8.44 7.51
N ALA A 66 16.88 -9.57 7.41
CA ALA A 66 16.38 -10.86 7.87
C ALA A 66 16.09 -10.86 9.37
N ALA A 67 16.99 -10.31 10.19
CA ALA A 67 16.79 -10.19 11.64
C ALA A 67 15.61 -9.27 12.02
N THR A 68 15.33 -8.24 11.22
CA THR A 68 14.18 -7.35 11.41
C THR A 68 12.87 -8.11 11.20
N VAL A 69 12.77 -8.82 10.08
CA VAL A 69 11.58 -9.62 9.76
C VAL A 69 11.42 -10.76 10.77
N GLU A 70 12.53 -11.38 11.21
CA GLU A 70 12.51 -12.38 12.29
C GLU A 70 11.91 -11.81 13.59
N ALA A 71 12.36 -10.63 14.02
CA ALA A 71 11.84 -9.97 15.21
C ALA A 71 10.36 -9.62 15.08
N TRP A 72 9.94 -9.18 13.88
CA TRP A 72 8.54 -8.94 13.57
C TRP A 72 7.70 -10.22 13.64
N CYS A 73 8.18 -11.33 13.07
CA CYS A 73 7.49 -12.62 13.13
C CYS A 73 7.30 -13.07 14.58
N ARG A 74 8.33 -12.94 15.42
CA ARG A 74 8.22 -13.27 16.86
C ARG A 74 7.19 -12.40 17.58
N ALA A 75 7.19 -11.10 17.30
CA ALA A 75 6.21 -10.17 17.85
C ALA A 75 4.78 -10.57 17.46
N ALA A 76 4.56 -10.88 16.17
CA ALA A 76 3.25 -11.29 15.66
C ALA A 76 2.80 -12.62 16.24
N THR A 77 3.69 -13.63 16.32
CA THR A 77 3.39 -14.92 16.94
C THR A 77 2.95 -14.74 18.39
N GLU A 78 3.66 -13.93 19.18
CA GLU A 78 3.32 -13.70 20.60
C GLU A 78 1.96 -13.01 20.78
N ILE A 79 1.59 -12.10 19.86
CA ILE A 79 0.26 -11.48 19.86
C ILE A 79 -0.82 -12.53 19.55
N LEU A 80 -0.60 -13.37 18.53
CA LEU A 80 -1.55 -14.38 18.09
C LEU A 80 -1.76 -15.51 19.13
N ASP A 81 -0.71 -15.89 19.85
CA ASP A 81 -0.76 -16.95 20.87
C ASP A 81 -1.41 -16.47 22.18
N ASP A 82 -1.49 -15.16 22.43
CA ASP A 82 -2.12 -14.62 23.64
C ASP A 82 -3.63 -14.42 23.44
N SER A 83 -4.42 -15.25 24.12
CA SER A 83 -5.90 -15.17 24.20
C SER A 83 -6.45 -13.77 24.53
N LYS A 84 -5.67 -12.89 25.16
CA LYS A 84 -6.10 -11.51 25.42
C LYS A 84 -6.25 -10.67 24.15
N ASN A 85 -5.63 -11.09 23.05
CA ASN A 85 -5.68 -10.40 21.77
C ASN A 85 -6.66 -11.07 20.79
N GLU A 86 -7.62 -11.87 21.27
CA GLU A 86 -8.64 -12.54 20.43
C GLU A 86 -9.33 -11.58 19.45
N ASP A 87 -9.81 -10.41 19.91
CA ASP A 87 -10.42 -9.37 19.06
C ASP A 87 -9.50 -8.95 17.88
N TRP A 88 -8.20 -8.79 18.17
CA TRP A 88 -7.20 -8.38 17.20
C TRP A 88 -6.96 -9.49 16.18
N THR A 89 -6.87 -10.73 16.66
CA THR A 89 -6.69 -11.93 15.82
C THR A 89 -7.88 -12.13 14.89
N GLU A 90 -9.11 -11.97 15.38
CA GLU A 90 -10.31 -12.03 14.55
C GLU A 90 -10.29 -10.96 13.45
N THR A 91 -9.96 -9.71 13.81
CA THR A 91 -9.85 -8.59 12.86
C THR A 91 -8.83 -8.89 11.76
N LEU A 92 -7.66 -9.43 12.14
CA LEU A 92 -6.65 -9.87 11.17
C LEU A 92 -7.20 -10.93 10.23
N LEU A 93 -7.82 -11.99 10.77
CA LEU A 93 -8.38 -13.08 9.97
C LEU A 93 -9.47 -12.59 9.01
N GLU A 94 -10.30 -11.63 9.41
CA GLU A 94 -11.28 -11.00 8.54
C GLU A 94 -10.63 -10.26 7.36
N LYS A 95 -9.59 -9.47 7.63
CA LYS A 95 -8.81 -8.78 6.58
C LYS A 95 -8.11 -9.76 5.64
N LEU A 96 -7.65 -10.89 6.16
CA LEU A 96 -7.00 -11.94 5.36
C LEU A 96 -7.99 -12.73 4.48
N LYS A 97 -9.28 -12.84 4.85
CA LYS A 97 -10.31 -13.43 3.97
C LYS A 97 -10.46 -12.65 2.66
N ILE A 98 -10.34 -11.33 2.71
CA ILE A 98 -10.34 -10.45 1.53
C ILE A 98 -9.10 -10.74 0.68
N THR A 99 -7.98 -11.06 1.35
CA THR A 99 -6.67 -11.21 0.74
C THR A 99 -6.25 -12.68 0.59
N TRP A 100 -7.12 -13.46 -0.03
CA TRP A 100 -6.84 -14.81 -0.52
C TRP A 100 -6.31 -15.79 0.56
N SER A 101 -6.65 -15.55 1.83
CA SER A 101 -6.29 -16.41 2.96
C SER A 101 -4.78 -16.66 3.10
N ARG A 102 -3.95 -15.65 2.80
CA ARG A 102 -2.50 -15.70 3.05
C ARG A 102 -2.02 -14.41 3.71
N LEU A 103 -1.09 -14.51 4.65
CA LEU A 103 -0.45 -13.36 5.26
C LEU A 103 0.68 -12.86 4.36
N ARG A 104 0.53 -11.66 3.79
CA ARG A 104 1.59 -11.02 3.00
C ARG A 104 2.39 -10.06 3.89
N ILE A 105 3.72 -10.18 3.82
CA ILE A 105 4.65 -9.29 4.51
C ILE A 105 5.54 -8.64 3.47
N PHE A 106 5.46 -7.32 3.39
CA PHE A 106 6.27 -6.48 2.52
C PHE A 106 7.40 -5.86 3.33
N VAL A 107 8.55 -5.67 2.70
CA VAL A 107 9.70 -5.00 3.31
C VAL A 107 10.02 -3.78 2.46
N ASP A 108 9.84 -2.61 3.05
CA ASP A 108 10.09 -1.31 2.42
C ASP A 108 11.12 -0.51 3.22
N ILE A 109 11.58 0.58 2.62
CA ILE A 109 12.48 1.53 3.28
C ILE A 109 11.66 2.62 3.95
N SER A 110 11.93 2.87 5.23
CA SER A 110 11.33 3.94 6.00
C SER A 110 11.77 5.30 5.46
N ARG A 111 10.83 6.27 5.52
CA ARG A 111 11.16 7.69 5.34
C ARG A 111 11.74 8.30 6.61
N GLU A 112 11.51 7.65 7.73
CA GLU A 112 11.93 8.04 9.07
C GLU A 112 13.21 7.29 9.46
N ASP A 113 13.79 7.69 10.60
CA ASP A 113 15.04 7.11 11.10
C ASP A 113 14.81 5.82 11.91
N ASP A 114 13.55 5.48 12.20
CA ASP A 114 13.16 4.29 12.97
C ASP A 114 12.57 3.18 12.10
N ALA A 115 12.70 1.94 12.60
CA ALA A 115 11.99 0.79 12.06
C ALA A 115 10.55 0.83 12.55
N SER A 116 9.61 0.45 11.69
CA SER A 116 8.19 0.41 12.04
C SER A 116 7.42 -0.61 11.22
N THR A 117 6.18 -0.90 11.62
CA THR A 117 5.26 -1.74 10.87
C THR A 117 3.87 -1.14 10.80
N ALA A 118 3.17 -1.39 9.68
CA ALA A 118 1.80 -0.98 9.49
C ALA A 118 1.03 -1.98 8.62
N TRP A 119 -0.28 -2.04 8.80
CA TRP A 119 -1.17 -2.71 7.85
C TRP A 119 -1.41 -1.82 6.62
N SER A 120 -1.24 -2.38 5.42
CA SER A 120 -1.56 -1.72 4.16
C SER A 120 -2.82 -2.32 3.57
N GLU A 121 -3.89 -1.52 3.50
CA GLU A 121 -5.13 -1.93 2.83
C GLU A 121 -4.92 -2.12 1.33
N ASP A 122 -4.18 -1.22 0.69
CA ASP A 122 -3.88 -1.28 -0.75
C ASP A 122 -3.13 -2.55 -1.14
N ARG A 123 -2.17 -2.98 -0.31
CA ARG A 123 -1.38 -4.19 -0.54
C ARG A 123 -1.94 -5.43 0.16
N GLY A 124 -3.00 -5.30 0.95
CA GLY A 124 -3.60 -6.38 1.74
C GLY A 124 -2.55 -7.18 2.52
N GLY A 125 -1.80 -6.52 3.39
CA GLY A 125 -0.75 -7.16 4.17
C GLY A 125 0.03 -6.19 5.03
N PHE A 126 0.93 -6.72 5.84
CA PHE A 126 1.81 -5.91 6.66
C PHE A 126 3.00 -5.40 5.88
N VAL A 127 3.40 -4.18 6.18
CA VAL A 127 4.61 -3.56 5.66
C VAL A 127 5.54 -3.36 6.83
N ILE A 128 6.76 -3.87 6.71
CA ILE A 128 7.86 -3.63 7.63
C ILE A 128 8.75 -2.58 6.99
N TYR A 129 8.90 -1.44 7.65
CA TYR A 129 9.74 -0.34 7.21
C TYR A 129 11.11 -0.44 7.86
N ILE A 130 12.15 -0.45 7.02
CA ILE A 130 13.53 -0.52 7.43
C ILE A 130 14.15 0.88 7.40
N PRO A 131 14.76 1.37 8.49
CA PRO A 131 15.34 2.70 8.53
C PRO A 131 16.47 2.83 7.52
N ARG A 132 16.42 3.91 6.72
CA ARG A 132 17.41 4.15 5.67
C ARG A 132 18.75 4.59 6.24
N ARG A 133 18.72 5.45 7.27
CA ARG A 133 19.89 6.21 7.75
C ARG A 133 20.48 5.68 9.04
N GLN A 134 19.82 4.71 9.67
CA GLN A 134 20.23 4.14 10.95
C GLN A 134 20.39 2.63 10.83
N ARG A 135 21.41 2.09 11.50
CA ARG A 135 21.59 0.64 11.58
C ARG A 135 20.55 0.05 12.52
N ILE A 136 19.98 -1.06 12.08
CA ILE A 136 18.99 -1.78 12.83
C ILE A 136 19.69 -2.52 13.98
N MET A 137 19.17 -2.36 15.20
CA MET A 137 19.61 -3.11 16.38
C MET A 137 18.48 -4.06 16.79
N PRO A 138 18.63 -5.38 16.60
CA PRO A 138 17.55 -6.35 16.81
C PRO A 138 16.94 -6.37 18.22
N VAL A 139 17.73 -6.02 19.25
CA VAL A 139 17.36 -6.14 20.67
C VAL A 139 16.09 -5.35 21.05
N ASN A 140 15.78 -4.26 20.33
CA ASN A 140 14.65 -3.40 20.64
C ASN A 140 13.47 -3.54 19.65
N LEU A 141 13.60 -4.39 18.62
CA LEU A 141 12.60 -4.46 17.56
C LEU A 141 11.35 -5.22 17.97
N GLN A 142 11.50 -6.33 18.69
CA GLN A 142 10.35 -7.14 19.10
C GLN A 142 9.34 -6.35 19.95
N PRO A 143 9.72 -5.67 21.06
CA PRO A 143 8.76 -4.89 21.83
C PRO A 143 8.18 -3.70 21.05
N LEU A 144 8.97 -3.10 20.14
CA LEU A 144 8.49 -2.04 19.25
C LEU A 144 7.39 -2.57 18.32
N PHE A 145 7.64 -3.66 17.60
CA PHE A 145 6.66 -4.23 16.69
C PHE A 145 5.44 -4.76 17.42
N GLN A 146 5.59 -5.27 18.66
CA GLN A 146 4.42 -5.68 19.46
C GLN A 146 3.46 -4.52 19.74
N ALA A 147 3.99 -3.34 20.08
CA ALA A 147 3.18 -2.15 20.31
C ALA A 147 2.47 -1.72 19.01
N GLU A 148 3.23 -1.56 17.93
CA GLU A 148 2.69 -1.10 16.65
C GLU A 148 1.70 -2.08 16.01
N LEU A 149 1.93 -3.39 16.14
CA LEU A 149 0.99 -4.42 15.66
C LEU A 149 -0.35 -4.29 16.38
N LYS A 150 -0.36 -4.07 17.69
CA LYS A 150 -1.61 -3.88 18.45
C LYS A 150 -2.33 -2.59 18.04
N ASP A 151 -1.58 -1.55 17.74
CA ASP A 151 -2.14 -0.27 17.32
C ASP A 151 -2.68 -0.29 15.88
N CYS A 152 -2.22 -1.21 15.01
CA CYS A 152 -2.63 -1.31 13.61
C CYS A 152 -4.15 -1.39 13.38
N PHE A 153 -4.92 -1.90 14.34
CA PHE A 153 -6.38 -2.03 14.25
C PHE A 153 -7.13 -1.23 15.33
N ALA A 154 -6.44 -0.48 16.18
CA ALA A 154 -7.06 0.23 17.30
C ALA A 154 -8.08 1.31 16.83
N ASP A 155 -7.80 1.98 15.71
CA ASP A 155 -8.67 3.02 15.15
C ASP A 155 -9.91 2.48 14.41
N GLN A 156 -10.01 1.16 14.17
CA GLN A 156 -11.19 0.57 13.52
C GLN A 156 -12.39 0.39 14.47
N LYS A 157 -12.20 0.59 15.78
CA LYS A 157 -13.30 0.51 16.77
C LYS A 157 -14.29 1.69 16.73
N GLN A 158 -14.10 2.67 15.84
CA GLN A 158 -14.99 3.85 15.72
C GLN A 158 -15.84 3.93 14.45
N LEU A 159 -15.97 2.86 13.66
CA LEU A 159 -16.99 2.83 12.61
C LEU A 159 -18.31 2.27 13.16
N PRO A 160 -19.34 3.10 13.38
CA PRO A 160 -20.67 2.59 13.70
C PRO A 160 -21.20 1.74 12.53
N PRO A 161 -22.03 0.71 12.82
CA PRO A 161 -22.63 -0.11 11.78
C PRO A 161 -23.44 0.80 10.86
N TYR A 162 -23.19 0.70 9.56
CA TYR A 162 -23.86 1.44 8.50
C TYR A 162 -25.37 1.15 8.54
N SER A 163 -26.08 1.92 9.34
CA SER A 163 -27.51 2.15 9.25
C SER A 163 -27.68 3.51 8.58
N ALA A 164 -28.58 3.55 7.62
CA ALA A 164 -28.72 4.63 6.66
C ALA A 164 -29.11 5.97 7.30
N SER A 165 -28.45 7.05 6.84
CA SER A 165 -28.99 8.42 6.67
C SER A 165 -29.12 9.31 7.93
N PRO A 166 -29.33 10.64 7.81
CA PRO A 166 -28.45 11.66 7.21
C PRO A 166 -28.28 12.88 8.15
N HIS A 167 -27.06 13.28 8.48
CA HIS A 167 -26.65 14.67 8.75
C HIS A 167 -25.21 14.64 9.29
N ALA A 168 -24.25 14.86 8.41
CA ALA A 168 -22.89 15.19 8.80
C ALA A 168 -22.69 16.67 8.46
N GLU A 169 -22.94 17.52 9.44
CA GLU A 169 -22.73 18.97 9.37
C GLU A 169 -22.39 19.45 10.78
N ASP A 170 -21.15 19.21 11.22
CA ASP A 170 -20.47 20.13 12.15
C ASP A 170 -18.96 19.82 12.23
N TRP A 171 -18.19 20.48 11.38
CA TRP A 171 -16.74 20.62 11.56
C TRP A 171 -16.38 22.08 11.30
N ALA A 172 -16.58 22.95 12.29
CA ALA A 172 -15.71 24.08 12.59
C ALA A 172 -16.19 24.88 13.83
N GLU A 173 -15.86 24.42 15.04
CA GLU A 173 -15.70 25.34 16.17
C GLU A 173 -14.24 25.83 16.18
N VAL A 174 -14.04 27.06 15.72
CA VAL A 174 -12.80 27.82 15.95
C VAL A 174 -13.06 28.71 17.16
N ASP A 175 -12.33 28.44 18.24
CA ASP A 175 -12.40 29.18 19.50
C ASP A 175 -12.02 30.66 19.30
N MET A 176 -12.89 31.55 19.75
CA MET A 176 -12.77 33.00 19.61
C MET A 176 -12.17 33.55 20.91
N ASP A 177 -10.87 33.80 20.94
CA ASP A 177 -10.29 34.50 22.09
C ASP A 177 -10.48 36.02 21.93
N ALA A 178 -11.45 36.54 22.69
CA ALA A 178 -11.78 37.95 22.76
C ALA A 178 -10.90 38.64 23.81
N ARG A 179 -10.10 39.63 23.39
CA ARG A 179 -9.71 40.78 24.25
C ARG A 179 -9.13 41.94 23.46
N ILE A 180 -9.85 43.08 23.54
CA ILE A 180 -9.35 44.47 23.52
C ILE A 180 -8.84 44.93 22.13
N GLY A 181 -9.35 45.96 21.44
CA GLY A 181 -10.24 47.08 21.76
C GLY A 181 -9.89 48.22 20.79
N ARG A 182 -10.89 49.05 20.44
CA ARG A 182 -10.83 50.36 19.75
C ARG A 182 -10.57 50.43 18.23
N LEU A 183 -11.59 51.02 17.56
CA LEU A 183 -11.53 52.17 16.63
C LEU A 183 -10.91 51.89 15.24
N SER A 184 -11.46 52.28 14.08
CA SER A 184 -12.32 53.41 13.70
C SER A 184 -12.99 53.17 12.34
N VAL A 185 -14.13 53.81 12.16
CA VAL A 185 -14.83 54.06 10.90
C VAL A 185 -14.07 55.10 10.06
N SER A 186 -13.90 54.86 8.75
CA SER A 186 -13.97 55.91 7.71
C SER A 186 -13.86 55.35 6.27
N ALA A 187 -14.92 55.53 5.50
CA ALA A 187 -14.88 55.87 4.07
C ALA A 187 -15.38 57.34 3.95
N PRO A 188 -15.24 58.11 2.84
CA PRO A 188 -15.13 57.68 1.43
C PRO A 188 -14.24 58.56 0.49
N ALA A 189 -14.30 58.24 -0.81
CA ALA A 189 -13.97 59.04 -2.02
C ALA A 189 -12.46 59.25 -2.36
N ALA A 190 -11.99 59.38 -3.60
CA ALA A 190 -12.39 59.06 -4.99
C ALA A 190 -11.19 59.50 -5.88
N HIS A 191 -11.09 59.02 -7.13
CA HIS A 191 -10.16 59.40 -8.23
C HIS A 191 -8.82 58.61 -8.26
N ARG A 192 -8.35 57.97 -9.35
CA ARG A 192 -8.55 58.14 -10.80
C ARG A 192 -8.17 56.85 -11.57
N ARG A 193 -8.75 56.69 -12.76
CA ARG A 193 -8.67 55.59 -13.73
C ARG A 193 -7.27 55.35 -14.35
N GLY A 194 -6.96 54.07 -14.58
CA GLY A 194 -6.12 53.55 -15.66
C GLY A 194 -6.62 52.13 -16.01
N PRO A 195 -6.69 51.73 -17.30
CA PRO A 195 -7.45 50.54 -17.71
C PRO A 195 -6.63 49.27 -17.48
N SER A 196 -7.11 48.39 -16.60
CA SER A 196 -6.67 47.00 -16.54
C SER A 196 -7.81 46.11 -17.03
N VAL A 197 -7.47 45.17 -17.90
CA VAL A 197 -8.33 44.24 -18.62
C VAL A 197 -9.17 43.42 -17.64
N SER A 198 -10.47 43.67 -17.61
CA SER A 198 -11.46 42.81 -16.98
C SER A 198 -11.74 41.61 -17.86
N SER A 199 -11.08 40.49 -17.61
CA SER A 199 -11.66 39.17 -17.88
C SER A 199 -12.18 38.63 -16.56
N THR A 200 -13.47 38.83 -16.34
CA THR A 200 -14.26 38.15 -15.31
C THR A 200 -14.26 36.66 -15.59
N ALA A 201 -13.37 35.91 -14.95
CA ALA A 201 -13.57 34.49 -14.70
C ALA A 201 -14.02 34.34 -13.25
N THR A 202 -15.33 34.34 -13.06
CA THR A 202 -15.97 33.98 -11.80
C THR A 202 -15.49 32.59 -11.39
N GLN A 203 -14.69 32.50 -10.33
CA GLN A 203 -14.46 31.21 -9.67
C GLN A 203 -15.80 30.69 -9.14
N PRO A 204 -16.21 29.45 -9.45
CA PRO A 204 -17.38 28.87 -8.80
C PRO A 204 -17.04 28.61 -7.31
N PRO A 205 -18.03 28.72 -6.41
CA PRO A 205 -17.86 28.39 -5.01
C PRO A 205 -17.41 26.93 -4.84
N ALA A 206 -16.64 26.67 -3.77
CA ALA A 206 -16.26 25.34 -3.33
C ALA A 206 -17.50 24.61 -2.80
N ASP A 207 -18.30 24.06 -3.72
CA ASP A 207 -19.28 22.98 -3.55
C ASP A 207 -20.05 22.81 -4.88
N PHE A 208 -19.32 22.59 -5.98
CA PHE A 208 -19.93 22.34 -7.28
C PHE A 208 -19.60 20.92 -7.74
N MET A 209 -20.48 19.98 -7.40
CA MET A 209 -20.50 18.69 -8.08
C MET A 209 -21.04 18.93 -9.51
N PRO A 210 -20.31 18.55 -10.57
CA PRO A 210 -20.78 18.77 -11.93
C PRO A 210 -22.10 18.04 -12.14
N ARG A 211 -23.08 18.71 -12.75
CA ARG A 211 -24.34 18.05 -13.14
C ARG A 211 -24.00 16.87 -14.04
N ALA A 212 -24.64 15.71 -13.82
CA ALA A 212 -24.40 14.51 -14.62
C ALA A 212 -24.54 14.78 -16.13
N ASP A 213 -25.50 15.62 -16.49
CA ASP A 213 -25.78 16.04 -17.87
C ASP A 213 -24.68 16.93 -18.49
N ALA A 214 -23.80 17.49 -17.65
CA ALA A 214 -22.65 18.29 -18.06
C ALA A 214 -21.37 17.47 -18.19
N LEU A 215 -21.39 16.18 -17.83
CA LEU A 215 -20.26 15.28 -18.04
C LEU A 215 -20.18 14.88 -19.52
N PRO A 216 -18.97 14.86 -20.09
CA PRO A 216 -18.72 14.24 -21.39
C PRO A 216 -19.21 12.78 -21.40
N ARG A 217 -19.44 12.24 -22.60
CA ARG A 217 -19.74 10.81 -22.74
C ARG A 217 -18.64 9.99 -22.06
N PRO A 218 -18.97 8.83 -21.47
CA PRO A 218 -17.97 7.99 -20.79
C PRO A 218 -16.74 7.72 -21.65
N ASP A 219 -16.92 7.48 -22.95
CA ASP A 219 -15.83 7.29 -23.90
C ASP A 219 -14.87 8.48 -23.96
N ASP A 220 -15.36 9.72 -23.84
CA ASP A 220 -14.56 10.95 -23.85
C ASP A 220 -13.93 11.25 -22.48
N LEU A 221 -14.61 10.86 -21.40
CA LEU A 221 -14.13 11.00 -20.03
C LEU A 221 -12.85 10.19 -19.81
N LEU A 222 -12.82 8.99 -20.40
CA LEU A 222 -11.75 8.01 -20.27
C LEU A 222 -10.57 8.24 -21.22
N LEU A 223 -10.66 9.23 -22.13
CA LEU A 223 -9.58 9.65 -23.04
C LEU A 223 -8.67 10.75 -22.46
N LYS A 224 -8.96 11.25 -21.25
CA LYS A 224 -8.14 12.25 -20.57
C LYS A 224 -7.44 11.64 -19.36
N PRO A 225 -6.14 11.93 -19.15
CA PRO A 225 -5.43 11.47 -17.96
C PRO A 225 -6.03 12.11 -16.70
N PRO A 226 -5.92 11.45 -15.52
CA PRO A 226 -5.10 10.26 -15.25
C PRO A 226 -5.79 8.93 -15.58
N TYR A 227 -5.11 8.05 -16.33
CA TYR A 227 -5.57 6.69 -16.58
C TYR A 227 -5.24 5.78 -15.40
N HIS A 228 -6.20 4.99 -14.95
CA HIS A 228 -5.99 3.99 -13.91
C HIS A 228 -5.73 2.64 -14.57
N LEU A 229 -4.64 1.97 -14.17
CA LEU A 229 -4.27 0.62 -14.59
C LEU A 229 -4.12 -0.24 -13.35
N MET A 230 -4.93 -1.29 -13.26
CA MET A 230 -4.91 -2.24 -12.16
C MET A 230 -4.51 -3.61 -12.72
N ILE A 231 -3.57 -4.28 -12.08
CA ILE A 231 -3.05 -5.59 -12.49
C ILE A 231 -3.25 -6.55 -11.32
N TYR A 232 -4.00 -7.60 -11.58
CA TYR A 232 -4.28 -8.66 -10.62
C TYR A 232 -3.67 -9.96 -11.14
N SER A 233 -3.05 -10.74 -10.24
CA SER A 233 -2.87 -12.16 -10.51
C SER A 233 -4.19 -12.88 -10.24
N ARG A 234 -4.49 -13.98 -10.94
CA ARG A 234 -5.59 -14.91 -10.64
C ARG A 234 -5.00 -16.31 -10.59
N GLY A 235 -4.64 -16.78 -9.40
CA GLY A 235 -3.97 -18.08 -9.24
C GLY A 235 -2.57 -18.13 -9.88
N ALA A 236 -2.08 -19.33 -10.18
CA ALA A 236 -0.69 -19.53 -10.63
C ALA A 236 -0.45 -19.17 -12.11
N HIS A 237 -1.51 -19.04 -12.91
CA HIS A 237 -1.41 -19.01 -14.38
C HIS A 237 -2.33 -17.99 -15.06
N GLU A 238 -2.94 -17.06 -14.35
CA GLU A 238 -3.81 -16.07 -14.96
C GLU A 238 -3.49 -14.68 -14.40
N ILE A 239 -3.57 -13.67 -15.25
CA ILE A 239 -3.37 -12.27 -14.89
C ILE A 239 -4.56 -11.53 -15.49
N GLU A 240 -5.25 -10.76 -14.66
CA GLU A 240 -6.33 -9.86 -15.06
C GLU A 240 -5.79 -8.43 -15.08
N ILE A 241 -6.00 -7.73 -16.19
CA ILE A 241 -5.58 -6.34 -16.35
C ILE A 241 -6.84 -5.52 -16.59
N GLN A 242 -7.09 -4.58 -15.70
CA GLN A 242 -8.17 -3.61 -15.83
C GLN A 242 -7.58 -2.24 -16.11
N CYS A 243 -8.14 -1.52 -17.07
CA CYS A 243 -7.68 -0.19 -17.41
C CYS A 243 -8.87 0.72 -17.70
N SER A 244 -8.83 1.94 -17.16
CA SER A 244 -9.81 2.96 -17.45
C SER A 244 -9.70 3.49 -18.88
N HIS A 245 -8.64 3.16 -19.63
CA HIS A 245 -8.43 3.61 -21.01
C HIS A 245 -8.37 2.44 -21.98
N THR A 246 -9.43 2.28 -22.78
CA THR A 246 -9.62 1.15 -23.69
C THR A 246 -8.49 0.98 -24.71
N ALA A 247 -7.95 2.08 -25.26
CA ALA A 247 -6.87 1.97 -26.24
C ALA A 247 -5.57 1.44 -25.62
N THR A 248 -5.27 1.81 -24.36
CA THR A 248 -4.15 1.23 -23.60
C THR A 248 -4.38 -0.26 -23.35
N LEU A 249 -5.59 -0.66 -22.95
CA LEU A 249 -5.93 -2.07 -22.72
C LEU A 249 -5.76 -2.91 -23.99
N LYS A 250 -6.21 -2.39 -25.14
CA LYS A 250 -6.06 -3.04 -26.44
C LYS A 250 -4.60 -3.16 -26.86
N PHE A 251 -3.82 -2.10 -26.66
CA PHE A 251 -2.37 -2.14 -26.91
C PHE A 251 -1.68 -3.21 -26.07
N LEU A 252 -1.96 -3.26 -24.76
CA LEU A 252 -1.40 -4.28 -23.87
C LEU A 252 -1.80 -5.69 -24.30
N ALA A 253 -3.05 -5.89 -24.72
CA ALA A 253 -3.52 -7.16 -25.25
C ALA A 253 -2.73 -7.63 -26.48
N ASP A 254 -2.53 -6.73 -27.44
CA ASP A 254 -1.79 -7.04 -28.67
C ASP A 254 -0.29 -7.23 -28.39
N TYR A 255 0.27 -6.44 -27.48
CA TYR A 255 1.65 -6.59 -27.01
C TYR A 255 1.87 -7.97 -26.38
N PHE A 256 1.06 -8.38 -25.40
CA PHE A 256 1.22 -9.69 -24.77
C PHE A 256 0.97 -10.85 -25.74
N LYS A 257 0.02 -10.71 -26.68
CA LYS A 257 -0.17 -11.72 -27.74
C LYS A 257 1.09 -11.87 -28.61
N ARG A 258 1.75 -10.77 -28.97
CA ARG A 258 2.96 -10.78 -29.80
C ARG A 258 4.17 -11.37 -29.06
N TRP A 259 4.29 -11.07 -27.77
CA TRP A 259 5.48 -11.39 -26.97
C TRP A 259 5.34 -12.63 -26.08
N ARG A 260 4.17 -13.31 -26.09
CA ARG A 260 4.03 -14.59 -25.41
C ARG A 260 4.98 -15.62 -26.01
N ARG A 261 5.82 -16.25 -25.18
CA ARG A 261 6.62 -17.41 -25.62
C ARG A 261 5.70 -18.62 -25.69
N THR A 262 5.59 -19.24 -26.86
CA THR A 262 4.92 -20.55 -26.98
C THR A 262 5.79 -21.58 -26.26
N ASN A 263 5.34 -22.04 -25.09
CA ASN A 263 6.06 -23.05 -24.34
C ASN A 263 5.76 -24.44 -24.94
N HIS A 264 6.68 -24.95 -25.76
CA HIS A 264 6.54 -26.26 -26.42
C HIS A 264 6.69 -27.46 -25.44
N GLN A 265 7.00 -27.21 -24.16
CA GLN A 265 7.15 -28.26 -23.15
C GLN A 265 5.87 -28.58 -22.37
N VAL A 266 4.76 -27.88 -22.61
CA VAL A 266 3.45 -28.22 -22.04
C VAL A 266 2.63 -28.96 -23.10
N ALA A 267 3.03 -30.20 -23.37
CA ALA A 267 2.22 -31.19 -24.10
C ALA A 267 1.41 -32.08 -23.13
N SER A 268 1.05 -31.56 -21.96
CA SER A 268 0.10 -32.20 -21.05
C SER A 268 -1.19 -31.39 -21.00
N LYS A 269 -2.31 -32.10 -21.11
CA LYS A 269 -3.67 -31.58 -21.18
C LYS A 269 -4.07 -30.87 -19.87
N VAL A 270 -3.65 -29.63 -19.66
CA VAL A 270 -4.23 -28.71 -18.67
C VAL A 270 -4.22 -27.30 -19.28
N GLY A 271 -5.35 -26.62 -19.17
CA GLY A 271 -5.70 -25.43 -19.95
C GLY A 271 -4.65 -24.33 -19.94
N HIS A 272 -4.42 -23.75 -21.12
CA HIS A 272 -3.54 -22.60 -21.31
C HIS A 272 -3.90 -21.43 -20.39
N PRO A 273 -2.91 -20.64 -19.95
CA PRO A 273 -3.17 -19.39 -19.23
C PRO A 273 -4.05 -18.48 -20.10
N LYS A 274 -5.27 -18.21 -19.61
CA LYS A 274 -6.20 -17.29 -20.25
C LYS A 274 -5.86 -15.89 -19.78
N VAL A 275 -5.76 -14.94 -20.69
CA VAL A 275 -5.66 -13.52 -20.34
C VAL A 275 -7.02 -12.92 -20.65
N PHE A 276 -7.73 -12.49 -19.62
CA PHE A 276 -9.01 -11.82 -19.75
C PHE A 276 -8.81 -10.31 -19.72
N PHE A 277 -9.45 -9.63 -20.67
CA PHE A 277 -9.50 -8.18 -20.76
C PHE A 277 -10.94 -7.77 -20.48
N THR A 278 -11.17 -7.22 -19.29
CA THR A 278 -12.48 -6.72 -18.86
C THR A 278 -12.48 -5.20 -19.00
N PRO A 279 -13.34 -4.62 -19.88
CA PRO A 279 -13.54 -3.18 -19.89
C PRO A 279 -14.25 -2.76 -18.60
N PHE A 280 -13.78 -1.68 -17.98
CA PHE A 280 -14.42 -1.09 -16.82
C PHE A 280 -15.67 -0.32 -17.27
N PHE A 281 -16.85 -0.93 -17.14
CA PHE A 281 -18.12 -0.24 -17.31
C PHE A 281 -18.74 -0.02 -15.93
N LEU A 282 -18.76 1.25 -15.49
CA LEU A 282 -19.61 1.69 -14.39
C LEU A 282 -21.05 1.72 -14.92
N PHE A 283 -21.81 0.65 -14.67
CA PHE A 283 -23.27 0.70 -14.63
C PHE A 283 -23.70 0.26 -13.24
N SER A 284 -24.04 1.26 -12.42
CA SER A 284 -24.87 1.06 -11.25
C SER A 284 -26.33 1.08 -11.73
N CYS A 285 -27.04 -0.04 -11.56
CA CYS A 285 -28.48 -0.08 -11.38
C CYS A 285 -28.74 -0.79 -10.05
#